data_AF-A0A067DNF2-F1
#
_entry.id   AF-A0A067DNF2-F1
#
_cell.length_a   1.000
_cell.length_b   1.000
_cell.length_c   1.000
_cell.angle_alpha   90.00
_cell.angle_beta   90.00
_cell.angle_gamma   90.00
#
_symmetry.space_group_name_H-M   'P 1'
#
loop_
_entity.id
_entity.type
_entity.pdbx_description
1 polymer ?
#
loop_
_entity_poly.entity_id
_entity_poly.type
_entity_poly.pdbx_seq_one_letter_code
_entity_poly.pdbx_strand_id
1 'polypeptide(L)'
;AQQLFQRDAQTITPEALESVKAALASSDIEHKAETKKKSIPRKAAGQTWEDPTLAEWPENDYRLFCGDLGNEVNDDVLSKAFSRFPSFNMAKVVRDKRTGKTKGYGFISFANPSDIAAALKEMNGKYVGNRPIKLRKSKWQERTDFEALERSKNHNQKKPKLSKKSVLHK
;
A
#
# COMPACT_ATOMS: atom_id res chain seq x y z
N ALA A 1 58.43 25.61 -6.69
CA ALA A 1 58.01 24.60 -5.68
C ALA A 1 57.29 25.37 -4.57
N GLN A 2 56.00 25.21 -4.24
CA GLN A 2 54.99 24.15 -4.36
C GLN A 2 53.60 24.84 -4.54
N GLN A 3 52.76 24.49 -5.52
CA GLN A 3 51.63 23.52 -5.44
C GLN A 3 50.68 23.74 -4.25
N LEU A 4 49.47 24.29 -4.49
CA LEU A 4 48.22 23.56 -4.78
C LEU A 4 47.61 22.86 -3.56
N PHE A 5 46.83 23.57 -2.72
CA PHE A 5 45.81 23.01 -1.80
C PHE A 5 44.96 24.19 -1.29
N GLN A 6 43.66 24.15 -1.02
CA GLN A 6 42.51 23.36 -1.48
C GLN A 6 41.28 23.91 -0.73
N ARG A 7 40.12 23.88 -1.40
CA ARG A 7 38.75 23.82 -0.85
C ARG A 7 38.09 25.11 -0.38
N ASP A 8 37.19 25.60 -1.24
CA ASP A 8 36.00 26.36 -0.91
C ASP A 8 35.22 25.66 0.22
N ALA A 9 35.22 26.27 1.40
CA ALA A 9 34.30 25.93 2.48
C ALA A 9 33.02 26.75 2.27
N GLN A 10 32.08 26.21 1.48
CA GLN A 10 30.73 26.77 1.39
C GLN A 10 30.03 26.55 2.72
N THR A 11 29.96 27.60 3.55
CA THR A 11 29.23 27.63 4.81
C THR A 11 27.76 27.30 4.54
N ILE A 12 27.28 26.19 5.12
CA ILE A 12 25.88 25.77 5.01
C ILE A 12 25.02 26.81 5.72
N THR A 13 24.21 27.55 4.96
CA THR A 13 23.25 28.50 5.51
C THR A 13 22.16 27.74 6.27
N PRO A 14 21.69 28.25 7.43
CA PRO A 14 20.66 27.58 8.23
C PRO A 14 19.33 27.43 7.47
N GLU A 15 19.08 28.27 6.47
CA GLU A 15 17.92 28.20 5.57
C GLU A 15 17.90 26.92 4.71
N ALA A 16 19.06 26.43 4.29
CA ALA A 16 19.17 25.18 3.54
C ALA A 16 18.79 23.97 4.41
N LEU A 17 19.10 24.01 5.71
CA LEU A 17 18.74 22.94 6.65
C LEU A 17 17.24 22.93 6.96
N GLU A 18 16.62 24.12 7.05
CA GLU A 18 15.17 24.26 7.23
C GLU A 18 14.40 23.74 6.01
N SER A 19 14.89 24.02 4.79
CA SER A 19 14.28 23.56 3.54
C SER A 19 14.33 22.02 3.40
N VAL A 20 15.43 21.38 3.82
CA VAL A 20 15.56 19.92 3.82
C VAL A 20 14.66 19.28 4.90
N LYS A 21 14.52 19.92 6.07
CA LYS A 21 13.56 19.48 7.10
C LYS A 21 12.11 19.62 6.64
N ALA A 22 11.77 20.72 5.95
CA ALA A 22 10.45 20.93 5.39
C ALA A 22 10.14 19.90 4.28
N ALA A 23 11.10 19.59 3.40
CA ALA A 23 10.94 18.57 2.37
C ALA A 23 10.71 17.15 2.95
N LEU A 24 11.40 16.80 4.03
CA LEU A 24 11.18 15.53 4.75
C LEU A 24 9.82 15.53 5.46
N ALA A 25 9.39 16.67 6.03
CA ALA A 25 8.07 16.79 6.67
C ALA A 25 6.91 16.75 5.64
N SER A 26 7.11 17.27 4.42
CA SER A 26 6.13 17.18 3.33
C SER A 26 5.97 15.75 2.81
N SER A 27 7.06 14.97 2.80
CA SER A 27 7.04 13.56 2.36
C SER A 27 6.24 12.65 3.29
N ASP A 28 6.09 13.02 4.57
CA ASP A 28 5.27 12.28 5.56
C ASP A 28 3.80 12.75 5.60
N ILE A 29 3.48 13.93 5.07
CA ILE A 29 2.12 14.53 5.17
C ILE A 29 1.27 14.27 3.92
N GLU A 30 1.85 14.04 2.74
CA GLU A 30 1.08 13.84 1.50
C GLU A 30 0.35 12.47 1.43
N HIS A 31 0.62 11.53 2.33
CA HIS A 31 -0.20 10.29 2.44
C HIS A 31 -1.43 10.43 3.36
N LYS A 32 -1.72 11.62 3.91
CA LYS A 32 -2.82 11.80 4.88
C LYS A 32 -4.04 12.56 4.35
N ALA A 33 -4.03 13.03 3.11
CA ALA A 33 -5.11 13.85 2.59
C ALA A 33 -5.77 13.26 1.35
N GLU A 34 -6.37 12.06 1.43
CA GLU A 34 -7.46 11.72 0.51
C GLU A 34 -8.40 10.63 1.04
N THR A 35 -9.67 11.05 1.10
CA THR A 35 -10.94 10.29 1.12
C THR A 35 -11.19 9.19 2.17
N LYS A 36 -12.31 9.39 2.90
CA LYS A 36 -12.97 8.48 3.85
C LYS A 36 -12.75 6.99 3.53
N LYS A 37 -11.78 6.39 4.20
CA LYS A 37 -11.39 4.97 4.07
C LYS A 37 -12.56 4.09 4.49
N LYS A 38 -13.17 3.39 3.52
CA LYS A 38 -14.17 2.34 3.78
C LYS A 38 -13.44 1.18 4.45
N SER A 39 -13.72 0.92 5.72
CA SER A 39 -13.18 -0.23 6.42
C SER A 39 -13.77 -1.50 5.81
N ILE A 40 -12.90 -2.43 5.37
CA ILE A 40 -13.33 -3.71 4.82
C ILE A 40 -13.31 -4.73 5.97
N PRO A 41 -14.48 -5.17 6.48
CA PRO A 41 -14.54 -6.12 7.58
C PRO A 41 -14.04 -7.50 7.11
N ARG A 42 -13.06 -8.08 7.80
CA ARG A 42 -12.65 -9.48 7.58
C ARG A 42 -13.22 -10.37 8.67
N LYS A 43 -13.75 -11.54 8.28
CA LYS A 43 -14.16 -12.62 9.21
C LYS A 43 -13.12 -13.75 9.21
N ALA A 44 -12.61 -14.09 10.38
CA ALA A 44 -11.86 -15.33 10.61
C ALA A 44 -12.24 -15.87 11.99
N ALA A 45 -12.61 -17.15 12.09
CA ALA A 45 -12.94 -17.82 13.35
C ALA A 45 -13.96 -17.06 14.24
N GLY A 46 -15.03 -16.49 13.65
CA GLY A 46 -16.09 -15.79 14.39
C GLY A 46 -15.75 -14.37 14.85
N GLN A 47 -14.52 -13.91 14.67
CA GLN A 47 -14.11 -12.53 14.96
C GLN A 47 -14.06 -11.68 13.68
N THR A 48 -14.61 -10.48 13.78
CA THR A 48 -14.55 -9.45 12.73
C THR A 48 -13.48 -8.43 13.09
N TRP A 49 -12.50 -8.22 12.21
CA TRP A 49 -11.47 -7.20 12.40
C TRP A 49 -11.39 -6.28 11.17
N GLU A 50 -11.16 -4.99 11.41
CA GLU A 50 -11.01 -3.96 10.38
C GLU A 50 -9.53 -3.81 10.01
N ASP A 51 -9.18 -4.13 8.76
CA ASP A 51 -7.81 -3.98 8.26
C ASP A 51 -7.68 -2.67 7.46
N PRO A 52 -7.03 -1.61 8.00
CA PRO A 52 -6.85 -0.37 7.27
C PRO A 52 -5.95 -0.53 6.04
N THR A 53 -5.11 -1.58 5.98
CA THR A 53 -4.23 -1.83 4.84
C THR A 53 -4.96 -2.34 3.61
N LEU A 54 -6.23 -2.77 3.75
CA LEU A 54 -7.05 -3.19 2.61
C LEU A 54 -7.58 -2.01 1.81
N ALA A 55 -7.81 -0.86 2.45
CA ALA A 55 -8.30 0.35 1.80
C ALA A 55 -7.23 1.06 0.95
N GLU A 56 -5.96 0.68 1.11
CA GLU A 56 -4.83 1.23 0.34
C GLU A 56 -4.68 0.56 -1.04
N TRP A 57 -5.36 -0.56 -1.28
CA TRP A 57 -5.27 -1.28 -2.55
C TRP A 57 -6.31 -0.77 -3.56
N PRO A 58 -6.01 -0.82 -4.86
CA PRO A 58 -6.97 -0.43 -5.91
C PRO A 58 -8.27 -1.25 -5.81
N GLU A 59 -9.42 -0.60 -6.04
CA GLU A 59 -10.70 -1.30 -6.17
C GLU A 59 -10.67 -2.19 -7.43
N ASN A 60 -11.18 -3.43 -7.34
CA ASN A 60 -11.16 -4.44 -8.42
C ASN A 60 -9.76 -4.89 -8.90
N ASP A 61 -8.82 -5.03 -7.96
CA ASP A 61 -7.49 -5.56 -8.26
C ASP A 61 -7.42 -7.09 -8.28
N TYR A 62 -6.35 -7.66 -8.82
CA TYR A 62 -5.98 -9.07 -8.65
C TYR A 62 -4.70 -9.16 -7.84
N ARG A 63 -4.77 -9.77 -6.65
CA ARG A 63 -3.60 -9.89 -5.79
C ARG A 63 -2.84 -11.20 -6.01
N LEU A 64 -1.53 -11.08 -6.06
CA LEU A 64 -0.56 -12.17 -6.04
C LEU A 64 0.10 -12.22 -4.65
N PHE A 65 0.12 -13.40 -4.05
CA PHE A 65 0.89 -13.64 -2.83
C PHE A 65 2.34 -13.92 -3.20
N CYS A 66 3.25 -13.20 -2.54
CA CYS A 66 4.69 -13.33 -2.69
C CYS A 66 5.28 -13.79 -1.35
N GLY A 67 5.78 -15.02 -1.30
CA GLY A 67 6.40 -15.59 -0.09
C GLY A 67 7.90 -15.81 -0.25
N ASP A 68 8.52 -16.15 0.88
CA ASP A 68 9.96 -16.45 0.97
C ASP A 68 10.87 -15.25 0.65
N LEU A 69 10.36 -14.04 0.93
CA LEU A 69 11.10 -12.80 0.72
C LEU A 69 12.19 -12.64 1.78
N GLY A 70 13.39 -12.23 1.36
CA GLY A 70 14.50 -11.89 2.26
C GLY A 70 14.23 -10.61 3.07
N ASN A 71 14.99 -10.40 4.15
CA ASN A 71 14.84 -9.21 4.99
C ASN A 71 15.29 -7.93 4.30
N GLU A 72 16.10 -8.04 3.23
CA GLU A 72 16.43 -6.90 2.37
C GLU A 72 15.32 -6.48 1.41
N VAL A 73 14.29 -7.32 1.22
CA VAL A 73 13.24 -7.05 0.23
C VAL A 73 12.22 -6.09 0.80
N ASN A 74 12.16 -4.90 0.19
CA ASN A 74 11.21 -3.84 0.50
C ASN A 74 10.16 -3.67 -0.62
N ASP A 75 9.19 -2.80 -0.38
CA ASP A 75 8.09 -2.50 -1.31
C ASP A 75 8.63 -2.00 -2.65
N ASP A 76 9.68 -1.16 -2.63
CA ASP A 76 10.37 -0.67 -3.83
C ASP A 76 11.04 -1.77 -4.64
N VAL A 77 11.70 -2.72 -3.96
CA VAL A 77 12.41 -3.83 -4.60
C VAL A 77 11.41 -4.73 -5.30
N LEU A 78 10.31 -5.05 -4.60
CA LEU A 78 9.24 -5.85 -5.17
C LEU A 78 8.53 -5.09 -6.31
N SER A 79 8.30 -3.79 -6.17
CA SER A 79 7.71 -2.97 -7.24
C SER A 79 8.58 -2.97 -8.48
N LYS A 80 9.89 -2.72 -8.35
CA LYS A 80 10.82 -2.74 -9.49
C LYS A 80 10.92 -4.11 -10.17
N ALA A 81 10.83 -5.20 -9.40
CA ALA A 81 10.89 -6.55 -9.97
C ALA A 81 9.65 -6.88 -10.83
N PHE A 82 8.49 -6.30 -10.50
CA PHE A 82 7.22 -6.58 -11.17
C PHE A 82 6.70 -5.43 -12.04
N SER A 83 7.36 -4.27 -12.07
CA SER A 83 7.02 -3.13 -12.92
C SER A 83 7.17 -3.42 -14.42
N ARG A 84 7.81 -4.52 -14.78
CA ARG A 84 7.90 -5.00 -16.17
C ARG A 84 6.57 -5.51 -16.72
N PHE A 85 5.62 -5.84 -15.85
CA PHE A 85 4.29 -6.28 -16.25
C PHE A 85 3.39 -5.05 -16.42
N PRO A 86 2.70 -4.91 -17.56
CA PRO A 86 1.97 -3.69 -17.91
C PRO A 86 0.79 -3.40 -16.98
N SER A 87 0.20 -4.42 -16.35
CA SER A 87 -0.90 -4.23 -15.41
C SER A 87 -0.46 -4.19 -13.94
N PHE A 88 0.83 -4.02 -13.65
CA PHE A 88 1.29 -3.81 -12.29
C PHE A 88 0.70 -2.52 -11.71
N ASN A 89 0.05 -2.59 -10.54
CA ASN A 89 -0.51 -1.42 -9.87
C ASN A 89 0.26 -1.07 -8.60
N MET A 90 0.46 -2.04 -7.71
CA MET A 90 0.99 -1.79 -6.37
C MET A 90 1.66 -3.04 -5.80
N ALA A 91 2.72 -2.87 -5.00
CA ALA A 91 3.31 -3.92 -4.19
C ALA A 91 3.44 -3.48 -2.74
N LYS A 92 3.28 -4.43 -1.81
CA LYS A 92 3.45 -4.16 -0.37
C LYS A 92 4.00 -5.38 0.35
N VAL A 93 5.09 -5.20 1.07
CA VAL A 93 5.70 -6.20 1.93
C VAL A 93 5.11 -6.06 3.34
N VAL A 94 4.68 -7.19 3.91
CA VAL A 94 4.07 -7.17 5.24
C VAL A 94 5.18 -7.17 6.29
N ARG A 95 5.17 -6.13 7.11
CA ARG A 95 6.08 -5.97 8.26
C ARG A 95 5.32 -6.07 9.57
N ASP A 96 6.03 -6.51 10.59
CA ASP A 96 5.55 -6.46 11.96
C ASP A 96 5.53 -4.99 12.44
N LYS A 97 4.37 -4.51 12.92
CA LYS A 97 4.19 -3.11 13.31
C LYS A 97 4.98 -2.70 14.55
N ARG A 98 5.36 -3.65 15.41
CA ARG A 98 6.07 -3.39 16.66
C ARG A 98 7.58 -3.41 16.45
N THR A 99 8.07 -4.31 15.60
CA THR A 99 9.51 -4.52 15.40
C THR A 99 10.04 -3.95 14.09
N GLY A 100 9.16 -3.58 13.14
CA GLY A 100 9.52 -3.09 11.81
C GLY A 100 10.12 -4.16 10.88
N LYS A 101 10.33 -5.38 11.37
CA LYS A 101 10.94 -6.48 10.60
C LYS A 101 9.94 -7.03 9.58
N THR A 102 10.44 -7.46 8.43
CA THR A 102 9.58 -8.14 7.44
C THR A 102 9.11 -9.47 7.98
N LYS A 103 7.90 -9.86 7.61
CA LYS A 103 7.38 -11.20 7.87
C LYS A 103 7.78 -12.20 6.77
N GLY A 104 8.57 -11.76 5.79
CA GLY A 104 9.05 -12.61 4.68
C GLY A 104 7.98 -12.88 3.61
N TYR A 105 6.91 -12.07 3.58
CA TYR A 105 5.89 -12.15 2.55
C TYR A 105 5.31 -10.78 2.22
N GLY A 106 4.72 -10.69 1.03
CA GLY A 106 4.08 -9.50 0.51
C GLY A 106 2.96 -9.83 -0.46
N PHE A 107 2.32 -8.78 -0.95
CA PHE A 107 1.27 -8.85 -1.95
C PHE A 107 1.59 -7.91 -3.10
N ILE A 108 1.18 -8.30 -4.30
CA ILE A 108 1.26 -7.49 -5.51
C ILE A 108 -0.12 -7.42 -6.12
N SER A 109 -0.57 -6.24 -6.48
CA SER A 109 -1.83 -5.96 -7.16
C SER A 109 -1.58 -5.77 -8.65
N PHE A 110 -2.35 -6.48 -9.46
CA PHE A 110 -2.43 -6.30 -10.90
C PHE A 110 -3.83 -5.84 -11.33
N ALA A 111 -3.94 -5.06 -12.39
CA ALA A 111 -5.23 -4.73 -13.00
C ALA A 111 -5.82 -5.90 -13.79
N ASN A 112 -4.97 -6.78 -14.36
CA ASN A 112 -5.42 -7.86 -15.22
C ASN A 112 -5.06 -9.25 -14.66
N PRO A 113 -5.95 -10.25 -14.79
CA PRO A 113 -5.67 -11.61 -14.35
C PRO A 113 -4.71 -12.36 -15.29
N SER A 114 -4.54 -11.89 -16.54
CA SER A 114 -3.60 -12.49 -17.50
C SER A 114 -2.16 -12.30 -17.05
N ASP A 115 -1.80 -11.09 -16.58
CA ASP A 115 -0.46 -10.79 -16.08
C ASP A 115 -0.14 -11.52 -14.77
N ILE A 116 -1.13 -11.81 -13.92
CA ILE A 116 -0.96 -12.71 -12.76
C ILE A 116 -0.41 -14.07 -13.21
N ALA A 117 -0.99 -14.65 -14.27
CA ALA A 117 -0.58 -15.95 -14.77
C ALA A 117 0.82 -15.89 -15.41
N ALA A 118 1.11 -14.83 -16.15
CA ALA A 118 2.44 -14.58 -16.73
C ALA A 118 3.49 -14.42 -15.62
N ALA A 119 3.22 -13.60 -14.60
CA ALA A 119 4.09 -13.39 -13.46
C ALA A 119 4.32 -14.68 -12.66
N LEU A 120 3.28 -15.48 -12.43
CA LEU A 120 3.42 -16.81 -11.80
C LEU A 120 4.32 -17.75 -12.61
N LYS A 121 4.20 -17.75 -13.93
CA LYS A 121 5.01 -18.61 -14.79
C LYS A 121 6.46 -18.14 -14.87
N GLU A 122 6.67 -16.83 -14.96
CA GLU A 122 7.99 -16.27 -15.24
C GLU A 122 8.80 -15.94 -13.99
N MET A 123 8.16 -15.44 -12.93
CA MET A 123 8.87 -14.93 -11.75
C MET A 123 8.91 -15.93 -10.60
N ASN A 124 8.08 -16.97 -10.61
CA ASN A 124 8.09 -17.95 -9.53
C ASN A 124 9.42 -18.73 -9.52
N GLY A 125 10.09 -18.74 -8.36
CA GLY A 125 11.41 -19.33 -8.19
C GLY A 125 12.58 -18.43 -8.63
N LYS A 126 12.32 -17.24 -9.19
CA LYS A 126 13.39 -16.27 -9.49
C LYS A 126 13.91 -15.61 -8.22
N TYR A 127 15.18 -15.22 -8.22
CA TYR A 127 15.78 -14.53 -7.10
C TYR A 127 15.30 -13.08 -7.05
N VAL A 128 14.77 -12.69 -5.89
CA VAL A 128 14.44 -11.29 -5.56
C VAL A 128 15.17 -10.97 -4.26
N GLY A 129 16.24 -10.18 -4.38
CA GLY A 129 17.25 -10.08 -3.32
C GLY A 129 18.04 -11.39 -3.23
N ASN A 130 18.23 -11.89 -2.01
CA ASN A 130 19.05 -13.09 -1.76
C ASN A 130 18.26 -14.41 -1.69
N ARG A 131 16.96 -14.40 -2.02
CA ARG A 131 16.10 -15.60 -1.93
C ARG A 131 15.23 -15.78 -3.18
N PRO A 132 14.94 -17.04 -3.57
CA PRO A 132 13.98 -17.31 -4.64
C PRO A 132 12.55 -17.03 -4.17
N ILE A 133 11.84 -16.18 -4.91
CA ILE A 133 10.46 -15.78 -4.58
C ILE A 133 9.48 -16.93 -4.84
N LYS A 134 8.55 -17.14 -3.91
CA LYS A 134 7.46 -18.13 -4.05
C LYS A 134 6.15 -17.42 -4.33
N LEU A 135 5.63 -17.58 -5.54
CA LEU A 135 4.41 -16.92 -5.98
C LEU A 135 3.20 -17.85 -5.87
N ARG A 136 2.07 -17.33 -5.37
CA ARG A 136 0.78 -18.02 -5.35
C ARG A 136 -0.36 -17.05 -5.64
N LYS A 137 -1.48 -17.55 -6.18
CA LYS A 137 -2.72 -16.76 -6.26
C LYS A 137 -3.16 -16.37 -4.84
N SER A 138 -3.45 -15.10 -4.61
CA SER A 138 -3.88 -14.65 -3.28
C SER A 138 -5.35 -15.00 -3.05
N LYS A 139 -5.66 -15.51 -1.85
CA LYS A 139 -7.03 -15.82 -1.40
C LYS A 139 -7.78 -14.59 -0.86
N TRP A 140 -7.40 -13.39 -1.29
CA TRP A 140 -7.95 -12.14 -0.74
C TRP A 140 -9.47 -12.04 -1.00
N GLN A 141 -9.95 -12.50 -2.16
CA GLN A 141 -11.38 -12.55 -2.48
C GLN A 141 -12.13 -13.55 -1.60
N GLU A 142 -11.57 -14.74 -1.34
CA GLU A 142 -12.20 -15.76 -0.47
C GLU A 142 -12.33 -15.28 0.99
N ARG A 143 -11.49 -14.34 1.43
CA ARG A 143 -11.51 -13.77 2.79
C ARG A 143 -12.30 -12.46 2.89
N THR A 144 -12.68 -11.89 1.75
CA THR A 144 -13.47 -10.66 1.70
C THR A 144 -14.94 -11.06 1.60
N ASP A 145 -15.71 -10.81 2.67
CA ASP A 145 -17.15 -11.04 2.68
C ASP A 145 -17.82 -9.96 1.81
N PHE A 146 -17.89 -10.21 0.49
CA PHE A 146 -18.50 -9.30 -0.47
C PHE A 146 -19.97 -9.01 -0.13
N GLU A 147 -20.68 -9.97 0.50
CA GLU A 147 -22.06 -9.78 0.97
C GLU A 147 -22.14 -8.76 2.11
N ALA A 148 -21.19 -8.78 3.06
CA ALA A 148 -21.08 -7.75 4.09
C ALA A 148 -20.74 -6.36 3.52
N LEU A 149 -19.90 -6.30 2.47
CA LEU A 149 -19.56 -5.05 1.80
C LEU A 149 -20.78 -4.43 1.08
N GLU A 150 -21.62 -5.25 0.44
CA GLU A 150 -22.87 -4.78 -0.18
C GLU A 150 -23.92 -4.31 0.84
N ARG A 151 -24.06 -5.01 1.97
CA ARG A 151 -24.94 -4.56 3.07
C ARG A 151 -24.53 -3.18 3.59
N SER A 152 -23.23 -2.91 3.69
CA SER A 152 -22.72 -1.60 4.13
C SER A 152 -23.00 -0.47 3.14
N LYS A 153 -22.95 -0.74 1.82
CA LYS A 153 -23.30 0.22 0.76
C LYS A 153 -24.78 0.59 0.78
N ASN A 154 -25.66 -0.39 1.02
CA ASN A 154 -27.10 -0.17 1.07
C ASN A 154 -27.58 0.57 2.33
N HIS A 155 -26.85 0.47 3.45
CA HIS A 155 -27.20 1.18 4.69
C HIS A 155 -26.97 2.70 4.60
N ASN A 156 -25.98 3.15 3.82
CA ASN A 156 -25.66 4.58 3.70
C ASN A 156 -26.63 5.37 2.78
N GLN A 157 -27.46 4.69 1.98
CA GLN A 157 -28.47 5.35 1.14
C GLN A 157 -29.79 5.65 1.86
N LYS A 158 -30.03 5.07 3.06
CA LYS A 158 -31.28 5.26 3.81
C LYS A 158 -31.14 6.22 5.00
N LYS A 159 -30.39 7.33 4.87
CA LYS A 159 -30.56 8.44 5.82
C LYS A 159 -31.76 9.28 5.37
N PRO A 160 -32.92 9.25 6.06
CA PRO A 160 -34.03 10.12 5.72
C PRO A 160 -33.60 11.58 5.91
N LYS A 161 -33.80 12.40 4.87
CA LYS A 161 -33.62 13.85 4.93
C LYS A 161 -34.61 14.40 5.97
N LEU A 162 -34.11 14.81 7.13
CA LEU A 162 -34.90 15.59 8.10
C LEU A 162 -35.35 16.87 7.41
N SER A 163 -36.64 16.97 7.07
CA SER A 163 -37.23 18.21 6.57
C SER A 163 -37.21 19.24 7.70
N LYS A 164 -36.54 20.37 7.44
CA LYS A 164 -36.57 21.53 8.31
C LYS A 164 -38.02 22.02 8.37
N LYS A 165 -38.68 21.87 9.53
CA LYS A 165 -39.93 22.58 9.79
C LYS A 165 -39.62 24.08 9.81
N SER A 166 -40.06 24.79 8.78
CA SER A 166 -40.06 26.25 8.75
C SER A 166 -41.01 26.75 9.82
N VAL A 167 -40.46 27.47 10.80
CA VAL A 167 -41.21 28.35 11.69
C VAL A 167 -41.69 29.52 10.83
N LEU A 168 -43.00 29.73 10.74
CA LEU A 168 -43.53 31.03 10.32
C LEU A 168 -44.80 31.40 11.10
N HIS A 169 -44.70 32.55 11.73
CA HIS A 169 -45.65 33.28 12.56
C HIS A 169 -46.96 33.60 11.83
N LYS A 170 -48.10 33.63 12.55
CA LYS A 170 -48.81 34.86 12.98
C LYS A 170 -50.21 34.53 13.49
#